data_AF-A0AA41TC36-F1
#
_entry.id   AF-A0AA41TC36-F1
#
_cell.length_a   1.000
_cell.length_b   1.000
_cell.length_c   1.000
_cell.angle_alpha   90.00
_cell.angle_beta   90.00
_cell.angle_gamma   90.00
#
_symmetry.space_group_name_H-M   'P 1'
#
loop_
_entity.id
_entity.type
_entity.pdbx_description
1 polymer ?
#
loop_
_entity_poly.entity_id
_entity_poly.type
_entity_poly.pdbx_seq_one_letter_code
_entity_poly.pdbx_strand_id
1 'polypeptide(L)'
;MEAAPDPGPGLCCKAGGRLDMSHGLVHHIRRNQIARDDYDKKVKQAREKARRRHTPAPTRPRKPDLQVYLPLRGDDDDPGRVSEEVSAHTPLDLPMREALKLCIQEEIAKRQSRLWTLTRLKSFSPGENHCTRKNSD
;
A
#
# COMPACT_ATOMS: atom_id res chain seq x y z
N MET A 1 -13.49 -47.97 51.22
CA MET A 1 -13.93 -47.03 50.17
C MET A 1 -13.31 -45.69 50.52
N GLU A 2 -12.32 -45.28 49.73
CA GLU A 2 -11.60 -44.01 49.82
C GLU A 2 -12.57 -42.84 49.64
N ALA A 3 -12.66 -41.95 50.63
CA ALA A 3 -13.41 -40.70 50.52
C ALA A 3 -12.47 -39.65 49.92
N ALA A 4 -12.87 -39.09 48.77
CA ALA A 4 -12.09 -38.10 48.03
C ALA A 4 -11.73 -36.88 48.91
N PRO A 5 -10.51 -36.32 48.77
CA PRO A 5 -10.09 -35.16 49.54
C PRO A 5 -10.87 -33.90 49.09
N ASP A 6 -11.34 -33.18 50.10
CA ASP A 6 -12.14 -31.95 50.02
C ASP A 6 -11.47 -30.90 49.10
N PRO A 7 -12.18 -30.31 48.11
CA PRO A 7 -11.63 -29.23 47.32
C PRO A 7 -11.44 -27.99 48.21
N GLY A 8 -10.18 -27.68 48.53
CA GLY A 8 -9.82 -26.46 49.25
C GLY A 8 -10.39 -25.19 48.60
N PRO A 9 -10.44 -24.06 49.33
CA PRO A 9 -11.07 -22.83 48.87
C PRO A 9 -10.25 -22.18 47.77
N GLY A 10 -10.43 -22.67 46.54
CA GLY A 10 -10.05 -21.98 45.32
C GLY A 10 -10.83 -20.67 45.25
N LEU A 11 -10.13 -19.59 44.92
CA LEU A 11 -10.66 -18.24 44.74
C LEU A 11 -11.75 -18.25 43.66
N CYS A 12 -12.99 -18.59 44.05
CA CYS A 12 -14.12 -18.56 43.16
C CYS A 12 -14.53 -17.10 42.99
N CYS A 13 -14.23 -16.57 41.80
CA CYS A 13 -14.72 -15.28 41.34
C CYS A 13 -16.24 -15.25 41.52
N LYS A 14 -16.75 -14.55 42.54
CA LYS A 14 -18.19 -14.37 42.73
C LYS A 14 -18.75 -13.74 41.45
N ALA A 15 -19.76 -14.35 40.84
CA ALA A 15 -20.49 -13.78 39.73
C ALA A 15 -21.26 -12.54 40.20
N GLY A 16 -20.60 -11.38 40.18
CA GLY A 16 -21.16 -10.14 40.72
C GLY A 16 -20.27 -8.92 40.55
N GLY A 17 -19.45 -8.85 39.50
CA GLY A 17 -18.59 -7.70 39.18
C GLY A 17 -19.31 -6.54 38.48
N ARG A 18 -20.64 -6.46 38.59
CA ARG A 18 -21.44 -5.44 37.87
C ARG A 18 -21.39 -4.15 38.67
N LEU A 19 -20.48 -3.25 38.31
CA LEU A 19 -20.50 -1.88 38.82
C LEU A 19 -21.89 -1.30 38.58
N ASP A 20 -22.49 -0.73 39.63
CA ASP A 20 -23.72 0.01 39.52
C ASP A 20 -23.48 1.23 38.63
N MET A 21 -24.06 1.19 37.42
CA MET A 21 -23.89 2.24 36.41
C MET A 21 -24.61 3.54 36.78
N SER A 22 -25.49 3.52 37.80
CA SER A 22 -26.12 4.70 38.39
C SER A 22 -25.30 5.31 39.54
N HIS A 23 -24.15 4.71 39.86
CA HIS A 23 -23.29 5.15 40.94
C HIS A 23 -22.40 6.33 40.54
N GLY A 24 -22.13 7.23 41.48
CA GLY A 24 -21.38 8.48 41.25
C GLY A 24 -20.00 8.27 40.63
N LEU A 25 -19.33 7.15 40.92
CA LEU A 25 -18.05 6.77 40.35
C LEU A 25 -18.12 6.57 38.82
N VAL A 26 -19.10 5.82 38.33
CA VAL A 26 -19.28 5.55 36.90
C VAL A 26 -19.62 6.84 36.15
N HIS A 27 -20.46 7.70 36.75
CA HIS A 27 -20.74 9.02 36.22
C HIS A 27 -19.50 9.92 36.16
N HIS A 28 -18.59 9.81 37.13
CA HIS A 28 -17.32 10.56 37.12
C HIS A 28 -16.39 10.07 36.02
N ILE A 29 -16.26 8.74 35.84
CA ILE A 29 -15.45 8.14 34.76
C ILE A 29 -15.99 8.58 33.38
N ARG A 30 -17.30 8.49 33.17
CA ARG A 30 -17.93 8.93 31.90
C ARG A 30 -17.73 10.43 31.65
N ARG A 31 -17.93 11.28 32.67
CA ARG A 31 -17.71 12.73 32.56
C ARG A 31 -16.24 13.07 32.28
N ASN A 32 -15.31 12.35 32.89
CA ASN A 32 -13.89 12.52 32.66
C ASN A 32 -13.50 12.08 31.23
N GLN A 33 -14.09 11.00 30.72
CA GLN A 33 -13.88 10.57 29.34
C GLN A 33 -14.36 11.62 28.33
N ILE A 34 -15.56 12.19 28.55
CA ILE A 34 -16.08 13.28 27.72
C ILE A 34 -15.13 14.48 27.76
N ALA A 35 -14.66 14.88 28.95
CA ALA A 35 -13.74 16.00 29.09
C ALA A 35 -12.40 15.76 28.36
N ARG A 36 -11.87 14.53 28.40
CA ARG A 36 -10.67 14.13 27.64
C ARG A 36 -10.92 14.17 26.13
N ASP A 37 -12.05 13.62 25.68
CA ASP A 37 -12.40 13.57 24.26
C ASP A 37 -12.62 15.00 23.69
N ASP A 38 -13.26 15.88 24.47
CA ASP A 38 -13.44 17.30 24.12
C ASP A 38 -12.11 18.06 24.07
N TYR A 39 -11.19 17.77 25.00
CA TYR A 39 -9.85 18.32 24.97
C TYR A 39 -9.09 17.87 23.72
N ASP A 40 -9.06 16.56 23.45
CA ASP A 40 -8.40 15.99 22.27
C ASP A 40 -8.99 16.55 20.97
N LYS A 41 -10.31 16.74 20.92
CA LYS A 41 -11.00 17.38 19.79
C LYS A 41 -10.56 18.83 19.62
N LYS A 42 -10.48 19.61 20.68
CA LYS A 42 -10.01 21.01 20.65
C LYS A 42 -8.54 21.11 20.24
N VAL A 43 -7.67 20.23 20.75
CA VAL A 43 -6.26 20.17 20.37
C VAL A 43 -6.09 19.79 18.89
N LYS A 44 -6.82 18.77 18.40
CA LYS A 44 -6.84 18.41 16.97
C LYS A 44 -7.36 19.55 16.11
N GLN A 45 -8.44 20.22 16.51
CA GLN A 45 -8.97 21.38 15.80
C GLN A 45 -8.01 22.56 15.79
N ALA A 46 -7.34 22.86 16.91
CA ALA A 46 -6.35 23.94 16.96
C ALA A 46 -5.17 23.65 16.03
N ARG A 47 -4.68 22.41 16.03
CA ARG A 47 -3.63 21.94 15.12
C ARG A 47 -4.10 21.92 13.66
N GLU A 48 -5.35 21.54 13.38
CA GLU A 48 -5.92 21.57 12.03
C GLU A 48 -6.14 23.01 11.56
N LYS A 49 -6.70 23.90 12.38
CA LYS A 49 -6.87 25.32 12.08
C LYS A 49 -5.52 26.01 11.85
N ALA A 50 -4.50 25.67 12.63
CA ALA A 50 -3.13 26.13 12.38
C ALA A 50 -2.51 25.52 11.11
N ARG A 51 -2.89 24.29 10.73
CA ARG A 51 -2.44 23.63 9.49
C ARG A 51 -3.28 23.98 8.26
N ARG A 52 -4.48 24.54 8.43
CA ARG A 52 -5.32 25.01 7.34
C ARG A 52 -4.62 26.21 6.73
N ARG A 53 -3.96 25.97 5.60
CA ARG A 53 -3.53 27.03 4.70
C ARG A 53 -4.76 27.87 4.37
N HIS A 54 -4.72 29.15 4.72
CA HIS A 54 -5.79 30.12 4.41
C HIS A 54 -5.83 30.50 2.91
N THR A 55 -5.21 29.69 2.04
CA THR A 55 -5.21 29.93 0.61
C THR A 55 -6.51 29.35 0.04
N PRO A 56 -7.44 30.18 -0.47
CA PRO A 56 -8.62 29.67 -1.14
C PRO A 56 -8.22 28.78 -2.32
N ALA A 57 -9.10 27.83 -2.67
CA ALA A 57 -8.87 26.91 -3.77
C ALA A 57 -8.45 27.67 -5.04
N PRO A 58 -7.46 27.19 -5.81
CA PRO A 58 -7.03 27.87 -7.01
C PRO A 58 -8.21 27.98 -7.98
N THR A 59 -8.64 29.20 -8.29
CA THR A 59 -9.75 29.50 -9.21
C THR A 59 -9.45 29.06 -10.65
N ARG A 60 -8.18 28.78 -10.96
CA ARG A 60 -7.74 28.39 -12.30
C ARG A 60 -7.71 26.86 -12.43
N PRO A 61 -8.35 26.29 -13.47
CA PRO A 61 -8.16 24.88 -13.83
C PRO A 61 -6.66 24.60 -13.94
N ARG A 62 -6.20 23.58 -13.23
CA ARG A 62 -4.81 23.11 -13.34
C ARG A 62 -4.60 22.70 -14.79
N LYS A 63 -3.55 23.20 -15.44
CA LYS A 63 -3.07 22.59 -16.69
C LYS A 63 -2.91 21.10 -16.36
N PRO A 64 -3.48 20.18 -17.17
CA PRO A 64 -3.29 18.76 -16.93
C PRO A 64 -1.79 18.51 -16.81
N ASP A 65 -1.41 17.66 -15.86
CA ASP A 65 -0.01 17.34 -15.60
C ASP A 65 0.66 17.04 -16.94
N LEU A 66 1.78 17.71 -17.23
CA LEU A 66 2.67 17.24 -18.28
C LEU A 66 2.91 15.77 -17.96
N GLN A 67 2.69 14.87 -18.92
CA GLN A 67 3.02 13.47 -18.71
C GLN A 67 4.53 13.37 -18.46
N VAL A 68 4.93 13.39 -17.18
CA VAL A 68 6.33 13.36 -16.72
C VAL A 68 6.99 12.03 -17.07
N TYR A 69 6.19 11.04 -17.48
CA TYR A 69 6.69 9.79 -18.00
C TYR A 69 5.96 9.44 -19.30
N LEU A 70 6.55 9.84 -20.42
CA LEU A 70 6.45 9.02 -21.63
C LEU A 70 7.44 7.87 -21.43
N PRO A 71 6.99 6.61 -21.33
CA PRO A 71 7.89 5.49 -21.48
C PRO A 71 8.49 5.61 -22.88
N LEU A 72 9.76 6.02 -22.96
CA LEU A 72 10.50 6.04 -24.21
C LEU A 72 10.62 4.58 -24.66
N ARG A 73 9.70 4.15 -25.53
CA ARG A 73 9.81 2.89 -26.24
C ARG A 73 10.72 3.16 -27.42
N GLY A 74 11.96 2.70 -27.35
CA GLY A 74 12.88 2.72 -28.48
C GLY A 74 14.32 2.93 -28.05
N ASP A 75 15.08 1.84 -28.12
CA ASP A 75 16.50 1.80 -28.48
C ASP A 75 17.57 2.41 -27.54
N ASP A 76 17.19 3.10 -26.46
CA ASP A 76 18.15 3.63 -25.46
C ASP A 76 18.44 2.66 -24.29
N ASP A 77 18.06 1.38 -24.41
CA ASP A 77 18.41 0.31 -23.46
C ASP A 77 19.84 -0.22 -23.69
N ASP A 78 20.83 0.63 -24.01
CA ASP A 78 22.23 0.22 -24.04
C ASP A 78 22.81 0.28 -22.62
N PRO A 79 23.14 -0.87 -21.98
CA PRO A 79 23.68 -0.88 -20.62
C PRO A 79 25.00 -0.11 -20.50
N GLY A 80 25.76 0.02 -21.59
CA GLY A 80 26.99 0.80 -21.67
C GLY A 80 26.73 2.29 -21.48
N ARG A 81 25.89 2.86 -22.34
CA ARG A 81 25.53 4.28 -22.35
C ARG A 81 24.86 4.74 -21.04
N VAL A 82 23.93 3.94 -20.51
CA VAL A 82 23.24 4.28 -19.24
C VAL A 82 24.23 4.30 -18.06
N SER A 83 25.15 3.34 -18.01
CA SER A 83 26.18 3.33 -16.95
C SER A 83 27.17 4.48 -17.08
N GLU A 84 27.50 4.92 -18.30
CA GLU A 84 28.39 6.05 -18.53
C GLU A 84 27.73 7.37 -18.16
N GLU A 85 26.45 7.55 -18.49
CA GLU A 85 25.67 8.74 -18.12
C GLU A 85 25.50 8.85 -16.61
N VAL A 86 25.12 7.77 -15.93
CA VAL A 86 25.04 7.74 -14.46
C VAL A 86 26.39 8.08 -13.84
N SER A 87 27.49 7.61 -14.45
CA SER A 87 28.79 7.90 -13.91
C SER A 87 29.36 9.28 -14.28
N ALA A 88 28.85 9.94 -15.31
CA ALA A 88 29.14 11.34 -15.58
C ALA A 88 28.51 12.26 -14.52
N HIS A 89 27.35 11.88 -13.98
CA HIS A 89 26.68 12.61 -12.90
C HIS A 89 27.17 12.23 -11.50
N THR A 90 27.66 11.00 -11.32
CA THR A 90 28.21 10.51 -10.05
C THR A 90 29.52 9.78 -10.32
N PRO A 91 30.69 10.30 -9.90
CA PRO A 91 31.95 9.59 -10.07
C PRO A 91 31.90 8.23 -9.33
N LEU A 92 31.76 7.15 -10.09
CA LEU A 92 31.75 5.78 -9.59
C LEU A 92 33.10 5.15 -9.91
N ASP A 93 33.63 4.38 -8.96
CA ASP A 93 34.84 3.59 -9.18
C ASP A 93 34.62 2.52 -10.26
N LEU A 94 35.69 2.11 -10.95
CA LEU A 94 35.63 1.17 -12.08
C LEU A 94 34.84 -0.13 -11.79
N PRO A 95 35.06 -0.85 -10.67
CA PRO A 95 34.29 -2.05 -10.34
C PRO A 95 32.79 -1.77 -10.12
N MET A 96 32.46 -0.58 -9.60
CA MET A 96 31.06 -0.21 -9.33
C MET A 96 30.33 0.17 -10.62
N ARG A 97 31.04 0.75 -11.59
CA ARG A 97 30.52 0.95 -12.96
C ARG A 97 30.22 -0.38 -13.65
N GLU A 98 31.12 -1.36 -13.54
CA GLU A 98 30.93 -2.70 -14.12
C GLU A 98 29.74 -3.44 -13.49
N ALA A 99 29.62 -3.41 -12.16
CA ALA A 99 28.47 -3.98 -11.46
C ALA A 99 27.15 -3.32 -11.89
N LEU A 100 27.15 -1.98 -12.06
CA LEU A 100 25.98 -1.24 -12.54
C LEU A 100 25.59 -1.66 -13.97
N LYS A 101 26.56 -1.82 -14.88
CA LYS A 101 26.32 -2.33 -16.24
C LYS A 101 25.61 -3.69 -16.21
N LEU A 102 26.07 -4.62 -15.37
CA LEU A 102 25.47 -5.95 -15.22
C LEU A 102 24.03 -5.88 -14.70
N CYS A 103 23.76 -5.05 -13.69
CA CYS A 103 22.40 -4.89 -13.15
C CYS A 103 21.43 -4.31 -14.20
N ILE A 104 21.88 -3.32 -14.98
CA ILE A 104 21.07 -2.74 -16.05
C ILE A 104 20.78 -3.79 -17.13
N GLN A 105 21.79 -4.57 -17.51
CA GLN A 105 21.66 -5.63 -18.50
C GLN A 105 20.67 -6.73 -18.06
N GLU A 106 20.70 -7.15 -16.79
CA GLU A 106 19.74 -8.11 -16.24
C GLU A 106 18.31 -7.56 -16.25
N GLU A 107 18.12 -6.29 -15.88
CA GLU A 107 16.81 -5.65 -15.89
C GLU A 107 16.26 -5.50 -17.31
N ILE A 108 17.11 -5.18 -18.30
CA ILE A 108 16.73 -5.17 -19.72
C ILE A 108 16.34 -6.58 -20.18
N ALA A 109 17.13 -7.61 -19.87
CA ALA A 109 16.83 -9.00 -20.23
C ALA A 109 15.51 -9.48 -19.60
N LYS A 110 15.25 -9.11 -18.35
CA LYS A 110 13.98 -9.38 -17.65
C LYS A 110 12.80 -8.69 -18.34
N ARG A 111 12.96 -7.43 -18.77
CA ARG A 111 11.94 -6.71 -19.54
C ARG A 111 11.69 -7.36 -20.89
N GLN A 112 12.73 -7.76 -21.61
CA GLN A 112 12.61 -8.48 -22.87
C GLN A 112 11.89 -9.83 -22.71
N SER A 113 12.17 -10.59 -21.65
CA SER A 113 11.45 -11.84 -21.33
C SER A 113 9.97 -11.62 -20.98
N ARG A 114 9.66 -10.57 -20.21
CA ARG A 114 8.26 -10.19 -19.90
C ARG A 114 7.52 -9.70 -21.15
N LEU A 115 8.19 -8.94 -22.01
CA LEU A 115 7.62 -8.49 -23.28
C LEU A 115 7.41 -9.65 -24.25
N TRP A 116 8.34 -10.61 -24.32
CA TRP A 116 8.22 -11.84 -25.14
C TRP A 116 7.04 -12.72 -24.72
N THR A 117 6.83 -12.92 -23.41
CA THR A 117 5.68 -13.69 -22.91
C THR A 117 4.35 -12.96 -23.16
N LEU A 118 4.33 -11.63 -23.01
CA LEU A 118 3.15 -10.81 -23.29
C LEU A 118 2.79 -10.73 -24.78
N THR A 119 3.79 -10.63 -25.68
CA THR A 119 3.53 -10.67 -27.13
C THR A 119 3.10 -12.06 -27.57
N ARG A 120 3.69 -13.13 -27.02
CA ARG A 120 3.33 -14.53 -27.36
C ARG A 120 1.93 -14.95 -26.89
N LEU A 121 1.48 -14.48 -25.73
CA LEU A 121 0.09 -14.70 -25.27
C LEU A 121 -0.93 -13.93 -26.13
N LYS A 122 -0.53 -12.80 -26.72
CA LYS A 122 -1.40 -12.00 -27.60
C LYS A 122 -1.61 -12.63 -28.98
N SER A 123 -0.68 -13.49 -29.44
CA SER A 123 -0.74 -14.17 -30.74
C SER A 123 -1.42 -15.53 -30.71
N PHE A 124 -1.79 -16.07 -29.53
CA PHE A 124 -2.63 -17.27 -29.43
C PHE A 124 -4.12 -16.87 -29.35
N SER A 125 -4.74 -16.57 -30.49
CA SER A 125 -6.20 -16.51 -30.61
C SER A 125 -6.73 -17.92 -30.89
N PRO A 126 -7.60 -18.52 -30.04
CA PRO A 126 -8.29 -19.74 -30.38
C PRO A 126 -9.34 -19.40 -31.46
N GLY A 127 -9.12 -19.90 -32.68
CA GLY A 127 -10.08 -19.76 -33.78
C GLY A 127 -11.42 -20.40 -33.43
N GLU A 128 -12.48 -19.62 -33.59
CA GLU A 128 -13.87 -19.99 -33.38
C GLU A 128 -14.31 -21.05 -34.41
N ASN A 129 -14.65 -22.25 -33.96
CA ASN A 129 -15.23 -23.30 -34.82
C ASN A 129 -16.71 -22.98 -35.06
N HIS A 130 -17.03 -22.34 -36.19
CA HIS A 130 -18.40 -22.09 -36.60
C HIS A 130 -19.05 -23.38 -37.10
N CYS A 131 -20.03 -23.90 -36.34
CA CYS A 131 -20.95 -24.95 -36.77
C CYS A 131 -21.64 -24.55 -38.09
N THR A 132 -21.58 -25.40 -39.11
CA THR A 132 -22.52 -25.34 -40.24
C THR A 132 -23.38 -26.58 -40.24
N ARG A 133 -24.61 -26.38 -39.76
CA ARG A 133 -25.75 -27.28 -39.89
C ARG A 133 -26.11 -27.33 -41.37
N LYS A 134 -25.77 -28.41 -42.08
CA LYS A 134 -26.33 -28.71 -43.39
C LYS A 134 -27.54 -29.61 -43.17
N ASN A 135 -28.74 -29.06 -43.38
CA ASN A 135 -29.95 -29.85 -43.57
C ASN A 135 -29.88 -30.43 -44.99
N SER A 136 -30.06 -31.74 -45.12
CA SER A 136 -30.25 -32.42 -46.40
C SER A 136 -31.75 -32.48 -46.70
N ASP A 137 -32.13 -32.03 -47.89
CA ASP A 137 -33.28 -32.55 -48.63
C ASP A 137 -32.81 -33.75 -49.47
#